data_AF-A0A9P8GNL8-F1
#
_entry.id   AF-A0A9P8GNL8-F1
#
_cell.length_a   1.000
_cell.length_b   1.000
_cell.length_c   1.000
_cell.angle_alpha   90.00
_cell.angle_beta   90.00
_cell.angle_gamma   90.00
#
_symmetry.space_group_name_H-M   'P 1'
#
loop_
_entity.id
_entity.type
_entity.pdbx_description
1 polymer ?
#
loop_
_entity_poly.entity_id
_entity_poly.type
_entity_poly.pdbx_seq_one_letter_code
_entity_poly.pdbx_strand_id
1 'polypeptide(L)'
;MANPDGLQERKVIGVNNTWPLPVLEVNKGDRLIVHVYNGLGDKSTSIHWHGLFQNSTNEMDGPSMQTQCPIVPGASFTYDFTVDQSGTYWYHCHTDLCYPDGYRQMLLVHDNDAWFADQYKEEFAVTVSDWYHEMVDDITFLDLSNPTGAEPIPDAFLFNNSVMNTKLSVEPNTTYLLRVVNTGAFAAQYFYIEDHNFTIVEVDGVFTEPEEASILYVAVAQRYSVLFTTKASTTRNYGLVTIADQVLLDTIPDALRLNQTNWLEYNPSAAFDPVNVTLNIVDENPAFDDYSLVPYDKEPLFENPSKVINLTVSMGILENGKPYAFFNDQTYTRPKVPSLYTALSAGEEAVNEAVYGDYTNAFVLNHLDVVEVVLTNNDGGSHPFHYHGHNFQLISRSPSYGEDFYSLKDNVNPQAFDPNNHTAFPEYPMRRDVVVLPPMGNLVIRFVANNPGVWAFHCHIDWHMQQGLAATFIEAPLEMQKTLSVPDDHYAACKAAGVPYAGNAAANTKDILDLSGQNTPARPLPAGFTARGIVALVFSCIAAFVGLAAITWYGMAPLNASEQERVVASTVRTADE
;
A
#
# COMPACT_ATOMS: atom_id res chain seq x y z
N MET A 1 9.62 -18.96 -15.43
CA MET A 1 9.54 -19.59 -14.10
C MET A 1 10.68 -19.05 -13.27
N ALA A 2 10.47 -18.85 -11.97
CA ALA A 2 11.50 -18.47 -11.02
C ALA A 2 11.25 -19.17 -9.68
N ASN A 3 12.31 -19.33 -8.88
CA ASN A 3 12.25 -19.91 -7.53
C ASN A 3 13.18 -19.09 -6.60
N PRO A 4 12.79 -17.84 -6.28
CA PRO A 4 13.67 -16.93 -5.54
C PRO A 4 13.84 -17.31 -4.06
N ASP A 5 12.89 -18.07 -3.50
CA ASP A 5 12.96 -18.54 -2.12
C ASP A 5 13.54 -19.95 -1.96
N GLY A 6 13.83 -20.63 -3.07
CA GLY A 6 14.31 -22.00 -3.06
C GLY A 6 13.27 -23.03 -2.60
N LEU A 7 12.01 -22.63 -2.39
CA LEU A 7 10.93 -23.48 -1.90
C LEU A 7 9.98 -23.89 -3.02
N GLN A 8 9.56 -22.96 -3.88
CA GLN A 8 8.59 -23.23 -4.93
C GLN A 8 8.94 -22.52 -6.25
N GLU A 9 9.00 -23.30 -7.34
CA GLU A 9 9.08 -22.74 -8.67
C GLU A 9 7.69 -22.24 -9.13
N ARG A 10 7.59 -20.95 -9.48
CA ARG A 10 6.34 -20.36 -9.99
C ARG A 10 6.52 -19.52 -11.25
N LYS A 11 5.40 -19.18 -11.90
CA LYS A 11 5.40 -18.21 -13.00
C LYS A 11 5.71 -16.82 -12.44
N VAL A 12 6.39 -16.03 -13.25
CA VAL A 12 6.72 -14.62 -12.93
C VAL A 12 6.57 -13.78 -14.18
N ILE A 13 6.25 -12.51 -13.98
CA ILE A 13 6.24 -11.51 -15.05
C ILE A 13 7.64 -10.92 -15.18
N GLY A 14 8.26 -11.15 -16.34
CA GLY A 14 9.59 -10.65 -16.68
C GLY A 14 9.58 -9.73 -17.89
N VAL A 15 10.64 -8.95 -18.05
CA VAL A 15 10.86 -8.11 -19.24
C VAL A 15 11.93 -8.77 -20.11
N ASN A 16 11.69 -8.87 -21.42
CA ASN A 16 12.62 -9.47 -22.38
C ASN A 16 13.13 -10.88 -22.00
N ASN A 17 12.23 -11.72 -21.48
CA ASN A 17 12.52 -13.08 -20.97
C ASN A 17 13.52 -13.12 -19.79
N THR A 18 13.69 -12.00 -19.08
CA THR A 18 14.54 -11.91 -17.89
C THR A 18 13.71 -11.56 -16.67
N TRP A 19 14.06 -12.18 -15.55
CA TRP A 19 13.59 -11.85 -14.21
C TRP A 19 14.73 -12.14 -13.22
N PRO A 20 15.00 -11.27 -12.23
CA PRO A 20 14.34 -9.99 -11.96
C PRO A 20 14.48 -8.97 -13.08
N LEU A 21 13.63 -7.94 -13.07
CA LEU A 21 13.69 -6.83 -14.03
C LEU A 21 14.98 -6.01 -13.81
N PRO A 22 15.47 -5.29 -14.84
CA PRO A 22 16.68 -4.47 -14.71
C PRO A 22 16.41 -3.23 -13.85
N VAL A 23 17.37 -2.88 -12.98
CA VAL A 23 17.38 -1.55 -12.34
C VAL A 23 17.56 -0.52 -13.45
N LEU A 24 16.65 0.44 -13.51
CA LEU A 24 16.75 1.56 -14.44
C LEU A 24 17.58 2.65 -13.77
N GLU A 25 18.57 3.16 -14.48
CA GLU A 25 19.44 4.22 -13.98
C GLU A 25 19.48 5.35 -15.01
N VAL A 26 19.19 6.56 -14.55
CA VAL A 26 19.22 7.79 -15.34
C VAL A 26 19.88 8.91 -14.51
N ASN A 27 20.33 9.96 -15.16
CA ASN A 27 20.74 11.19 -14.47
C ASN A 27 19.56 12.16 -14.45
N LYS A 28 19.54 13.05 -13.44
CA LYS A 28 18.62 14.18 -13.42
C LYS A 28 18.72 14.99 -14.73
N GLY A 29 17.58 15.21 -15.36
CA GLY A 29 17.45 15.89 -16.65
C GLY A 29 17.49 14.97 -17.88
N ASP A 30 17.76 13.67 -17.72
CA ASP A 30 17.69 12.72 -18.83
C ASP A 30 16.24 12.52 -19.29
N ARG A 31 16.08 12.22 -20.59
CA ARG A 31 14.79 11.82 -21.18
C ARG A 31 14.70 10.29 -21.23
N LEU A 32 13.71 9.74 -20.55
CA LEU A 32 13.44 8.31 -20.50
C LEU A 32 12.37 7.96 -21.54
N ILE A 33 12.71 7.07 -22.48
CA ILE A 33 11.79 6.55 -23.50
C ILE A 33 11.72 5.03 -23.36
N VAL A 34 10.55 4.51 -23.01
CA VAL A 34 10.32 3.07 -22.79
C VAL A 34 9.23 2.58 -23.73
N HIS A 35 9.64 1.77 -24.70
CA HIS A 35 8.73 1.08 -25.61
C HIS A 35 8.28 -0.25 -25.00
N VAL A 36 7.00 -0.32 -24.66
CA VAL A 36 6.38 -1.50 -24.08
C VAL A 36 5.67 -2.28 -25.19
N TYR A 37 5.87 -3.60 -25.20
CA TYR A 37 5.06 -4.55 -25.94
C TYR A 37 4.55 -5.59 -24.95
N ASN A 38 3.22 -5.72 -24.83
CA ASN A 38 2.64 -6.70 -23.92
C ASN A 38 2.64 -8.10 -24.56
N GLY A 39 3.64 -8.90 -24.21
CA GLY A 39 3.78 -10.31 -24.63
C GLY A 39 3.18 -11.35 -23.69
N LEU A 40 2.41 -10.96 -22.66
CA LEU A 40 1.92 -11.88 -21.62
C LEU A 40 0.87 -12.88 -22.13
N GLY A 41 0.11 -12.51 -23.16
CA GLY A 41 -0.85 -13.39 -23.83
C GLY A 41 -2.23 -13.46 -23.15
N ASP A 42 -2.29 -13.41 -21.83
CA ASP A 42 -3.52 -13.54 -21.04
C ASP A 42 -3.82 -12.35 -20.10
N LYS A 43 -2.84 -11.47 -19.87
CA LYS A 43 -2.95 -10.35 -18.94
C LYS A 43 -2.70 -9.00 -19.59
N SER A 44 -3.44 -7.99 -19.16
CA SER A 44 -3.12 -6.59 -19.44
C SER A 44 -1.99 -6.08 -18.55
N THR A 45 -1.37 -4.96 -18.92
CA THR A 45 -0.31 -4.36 -18.13
C THR A 45 -0.28 -2.84 -18.30
N SER A 46 0.51 -2.18 -17.46
CA SER A 46 0.94 -0.80 -17.56
C SER A 46 2.24 -0.65 -16.77
N ILE A 47 2.90 0.50 -16.83
CA ILE A 47 4.05 0.82 -15.97
C ILE A 47 3.76 2.14 -15.28
N HIS A 48 3.71 2.11 -13.95
CA HIS A 48 3.76 3.30 -13.11
C HIS A 48 5.18 3.59 -12.66
N TRP A 49 5.53 4.87 -12.62
CA TRP A 49 6.84 5.39 -12.25
C TRP A 49 6.76 6.01 -10.85
N HIS A 50 6.77 5.14 -9.84
CA HIS A 50 6.48 5.48 -8.45
C HIS A 50 7.35 6.63 -7.94
N GLY A 51 6.68 7.70 -7.48
CA GLY A 51 7.30 8.89 -6.92
C GLY A 51 7.78 9.92 -7.95
N LEU A 52 7.71 9.62 -9.25
CA LEU A 52 7.92 10.64 -10.28
C LEU A 52 6.67 11.51 -10.41
N PHE A 53 6.88 12.82 -10.40
CA PHE A 53 5.81 13.82 -10.43
C PHE A 53 5.08 13.89 -11.76
N GLN A 54 5.70 13.41 -12.85
CA GLN A 54 5.12 13.47 -14.20
C GLN A 54 4.61 14.87 -14.55
N ASN A 55 5.38 15.90 -14.16
CA ASN A 55 4.98 17.28 -14.34
C ASN A 55 4.82 17.59 -15.84
N SER A 56 3.60 17.99 -16.23
CA SER A 56 3.19 18.22 -17.62
C SER A 56 3.21 16.98 -18.52
N THR A 57 3.33 15.78 -17.94
CA THR A 57 3.31 14.47 -18.65
C THR A 57 2.42 13.47 -17.92
N ASN A 58 1.29 13.93 -17.35
CA ASN A 58 0.38 13.08 -16.56
C ASN A 58 -0.14 11.84 -17.32
N GLU A 59 -0.22 11.88 -18.65
CA GLU A 59 -0.55 10.72 -19.48
C GLU A 59 0.49 9.60 -19.42
N MET A 60 1.72 9.90 -18.98
CA MET A 60 2.82 8.95 -18.81
C MET A 60 2.88 8.33 -17.41
N ASP A 61 1.93 8.66 -16.53
CA ASP A 61 1.96 8.23 -15.12
C ASP A 61 1.79 6.72 -14.95
N GLY A 62 0.96 6.03 -15.74
CA GLY A 62 0.88 4.56 -15.70
C GLY A 62 -0.36 3.86 -15.13
N PRO A 63 -1.14 4.45 -14.21
CA PRO A 63 -2.31 3.76 -13.65
C PRO A 63 -3.43 3.52 -14.66
N SER A 64 -3.77 2.25 -14.86
CA SER A 64 -4.88 1.85 -15.74
C SER A 64 -6.21 2.39 -15.24
N MET A 65 -7.02 2.90 -16.16
CA MET A 65 -8.31 3.55 -15.91
C MET A 65 -8.25 4.85 -15.09
N GLN A 66 -7.05 5.38 -14.81
CA GLN A 66 -6.88 6.77 -14.38
C GLN A 66 -6.24 7.61 -15.48
N THR A 67 -4.96 7.38 -15.77
CA THR A 67 -4.19 8.18 -16.75
C THR A 67 -4.11 7.53 -18.12
N GLN A 68 -4.35 6.22 -18.20
CA GLN A 68 -4.34 5.48 -19.46
C GLN A 68 -5.34 4.31 -19.50
N CYS A 69 -5.58 3.80 -20.70
CA CYS A 69 -6.18 2.47 -20.87
C CYS A 69 -5.14 1.37 -20.62
N PRO A 70 -5.58 0.16 -20.20
CA PRO A 70 -4.67 -0.97 -20.04
C PRO A 70 -4.03 -1.38 -21.37
N ILE A 71 -2.74 -1.73 -21.33
CA ILE A 71 -2.01 -2.28 -22.48
C ILE A 71 -2.37 -3.77 -22.54
N VAL A 72 -3.31 -4.13 -23.41
CA VAL A 72 -3.75 -5.54 -23.58
C VAL A 72 -2.71 -6.41 -24.30
N PRO A 73 -2.79 -7.75 -24.21
CA PRO A 73 -1.89 -8.65 -24.95
C PRO A 73 -1.79 -8.33 -26.44
N GLY A 74 -0.55 -8.26 -26.94
CA GLY A 74 -0.23 -7.94 -28.33
C GLY A 74 -0.24 -6.45 -28.69
N ALA A 75 -0.61 -5.57 -27.76
CA ALA A 75 -0.53 -4.11 -27.95
C ALA A 75 0.84 -3.55 -27.54
N SER A 76 1.14 -2.35 -28.07
CA SER A 76 2.31 -1.57 -27.73
C SER A 76 1.93 -0.19 -27.21
N PHE A 77 2.81 0.38 -26.40
CA PHE A 77 2.66 1.69 -25.77
C PHE A 77 4.04 2.28 -25.50
N THR A 78 4.22 3.59 -25.66
CA THR A 78 5.48 4.28 -25.37
C THR A 78 5.31 5.24 -24.20
N TYR A 79 6.11 5.05 -23.16
CA TYR A 79 6.31 6.07 -22.12
C TYR A 79 7.45 6.98 -22.53
N ASP A 80 7.25 8.29 -22.50
CA ASP A 80 8.22 9.28 -23.00
C ASP A 80 8.14 10.57 -22.19
N PHE A 81 9.07 10.75 -21.25
CA PHE A 81 9.11 11.92 -20.37
C PHE A 81 10.55 12.25 -19.94
N THR A 82 10.72 13.46 -19.40
CA THR A 82 12.00 13.92 -18.84
C THR A 82 11.99 13.72 -17.33
N VAL A 83 13.07 13.19 -16.76
CA VAL A 83 13.20 12.92 -15.33
C VAL A 83 13.92 14.09 -14.66
N ASP A 84 13.18 15.10 -14.23
CA ASP A 84 13.72 16.30 -13.55
C ASP A 84 13.60 16.21 -12.01
N GLN A 85 13.80 15.01 -11.49
CA GLN A 85 13.87 14.70 -10.07
C GLN A 85 15.19 13.99 -9.77
N SER A 86 15.49 13.77 -8.49
CA SER A 86 16.71 13.09 -8.03
C SER A 86 16.39 12.16 -6.89
N GLY A 87 17.08 11.02 -6.80
CA GLY A 87 16.95 10.09 -5.68
C GLY A 87 16.49 8.70 -6.09
N THR A 88 15.84 8.01 -5.15
CA THR A 88 15.50 6.59 -5.22
C THR A 88 14.01 6.40 -5.48
N TYR A 89 13.72 5.87 -6.66
CA TYR A 89 12.38 5.54 -7.11
C TYR A 89 12.31 4.06 -7.51
N TRP A 90 11.14 3.66 -7.98
CA TRP A 90 10.92 2.34 -8.53
C TRP A 90 9.80 2.41 -9.56
N TYR A 91 9.70 1.38 -10.39
CA TYR A 91 8.64 1.24 -11.36
C TYR A 91 7.97 -0.10 -11.17
N HIS A 92 6.66 -0.13 -11.34
CA HIS A 92 5.89 -1.34 -11.17
C HIS A 92 4.65 -1.32 -12.06
N CYS A 93 4.10 -2.49 -12.29
CA CYS A 93 2.86 -2.60 -13.03
C CYS A 93 1.67 -2.09 -12.19
N HIS A 94 0.79 -1.30 -12.80
CA HIS A 94 -0.35 -0.62 -12.14
C HIS A 94 -1.66 -0.92 -12.87
N THR A 95 -1.81 -2.20 -13.23
CA THR A 95 -3.00 -2.77 -13.88
C THR A 95 -3.40 -4.03 -13.13
N ASP A 96 -4.53 -3.99 -12.43
CA ASP A 96 -4.92 -5.08 -11.54
C ASP A 96 -3.81 -5.36 -10.50
N LEU A 97 -3.48 -6.62 -10.24
CA LEU A 97 -2.49 -7.04 -9.22
C LEU A 97 -1.20 -7.59 -9.84
N CYS A 98 -0.72 -6.99 -10.93
CA CYS A 98 0.37 -7.59 -11.71
C CYS A 98 1.78 -7.49 -11.09
N TYR A 99 2.10 -6.47 -10.29
CA TYR A 99 3.49 -6.28 -9.86
C TYR A 99 3.98 -7.29 -8.81
N PRO A 100 3.17 -7.80 -7.86
CA PRO A 100 3.59 -8.87 -6.95
C PRO A 100 4.00 -10.15 -7.69
N ASP A 101 3.51 -10.36 -8.91
CA ASP A 101 3.93 -11.44 -9.81
C ASP A 101 5.31 -11.20 -10.46
N GLY A 102 6.00 -10.12 -10.12
CA GLY A 102 7.39 -9.86 -10.47
C GLY A 102 7.62 -8.64 -11.36
N TYR A 103 6.57 -7.96 -11.84
CA TYR A 103 6.70 -6.76 -12.67
C TYR A 103 6.98 -5.51 -11.81
N ARG A 104 8.15 -5.46 -11.18
CA ARG A 104 8.64 -4.35 -10.36
C ARG A 104 10.15 -4.30 -10.33
N GLN A 105 10.74 -3.11 -10.27
CA GLN A 105 12.16 -2.90 -9.98
C GLN A 105 12.47 -1.42 -9.67
N MET A 106 13.63 -1.14 -9.08
CA MET A 106 14.13 0.21 -8.80
C MET A 106 14.39 1.04 -10.08
N LEU A 107 14.17 2.35 -9.94
CA LEU A 107 14.56 3.40 -10.86
C LEU A 107 15.39 4.42 -10.08
N LEU A 108 16.68 4.49 -10.38
CA LEU A 108 17.62 5.39 -9.72
C LEU A 108 17.84 6.63 -10.58
N VAL A 109 17.74 7.80 -9.95
CA VAL A 109 18.02 9.08 -10.60
C VAL A 109 19.20 9.74 -9.94
N HIS A 110 20.34 9.68 -10.62
CA HIS A 110 21.62 10.18 -10.13
C HIS A 110 21.65 11.71 -10.17
N ASP A 111 22.11 12.31 -9.06
CA ASP A 111 22.32 13.75 -8.94
C ASP A 111 23.71 14.00 -8.33
N ASN A 112 24.62 14.51 -9.17
CA ASN A 112 25.99 14.83 -8.75
C ASN A 112 26.05 16.09 -7.86
N ASP A 113 24.97 16.87 -7.78
CA ASP A 113 24.84 18.06 -6.95
C ASP A 113 24.18 17.76 -5.59
N ALA A 114 23.82 16.49 -5.31
CA ALA A 114 23.33 16.09 -4.00
C ALA A 114 24.38 16.41 -2.91
N TRP A 115 23.94 16.95 -1.76
CA TRP A 115 24.85 17.42 -0.70
C TRP A 115 25.75 16.33 -0.10
N PHE A 116 25.39 15.06 -0.32
CA PHE A 116 26.13 13.87 0.10
C PHE A 116 26.82 13.12 -1.05
N ALA A 117 26.81 13.64 -2.27
CA ALA A 117 27.33 12.96 -3.47
C ALA A 117 28.82 12.58 -3.35
N ASP A 118 29.61 13.30 -2.56
CA ASP A 118 31.04 13.08 -2.34
C ASP A 118 31.37 12.34 -1.03
N GLN A 119 30.35 11.89 -0.29
CA GLN A 119 30.52 11.28 1.04
C GLN A 119 30.61 9.75 1.02
N TYR A 120 30.40 9.11 -0.13
CA TYR A 120 30.44 7.66 -0.28
C TYR A 120 31.31 7.24 -1.45
N LYS A 121 31.82 6.01 -1.39
CA LYS A 121 32.64 5.42 -2.44
C LYS A 121 31.78 4.86 -3.58
N GLU A 122 30.79 4.06 -3.22
CA GLU A 122 29.90 3.32 -4.11
C GLU A 122 28.52 3.23 -3.47
N GLU A 123 27.52 2.90 -4.27
CA GLU A 123 26.14 2.72 -3.82
C GLU A 123 25.63 1.30 -4.06
N PHE A 124 24.69 0.86 -3.22
CA PHE A 124 24.02 -0.43 -3.31
C PHE A 124 22.52 -0.24 -3.43
N ALA A 125 21.92 -0.89 -4.43
CA ALA A 125 20.48 -1.01 -4.60
C ALA A 125 19.96 -2.25 -3.85
N VAL A 126 19.02 -2.03 -2.92
CA VAL A 126 18.40 -3.07 -2.12
C VAL A 126 16.88 -2.98 -2.20
N THR A 127 16.26 -4.06 -2.67
CA THR A 127 14.81 -4.26 -2.61
C THR A 127 14.48 -5.28 -1.53
N VAL A 128 13.52 -4.94 -0.67
CA VAL A 128 12.85 -5.90 0.20
C VAL A 128 11.42 -6.13 -0.32
N SER A 129 10.87 -7.31 -0.10
CA SER A 129 9.51 -7.63 -0.55
C SER A 129 8.93 -8.83 0.19
N ASP A 130 7.60 -8.94 0.27
CA ASP A 130 6.91 -10.22 0.43
C ASP A 130 6.84 -11.02 -0.89
N TRP A 131 6.54 -12.31 -0.79
CA TRP A 131 6.50 -13.24 -1.91
C TRP A 131 5.44 -14.32 -1.71
N TYR A 132 4.67 -14.56 -2.77
CA TYR A 132 3.65 -15.58 -2.84
C TYR A 132 4.08 -16.72 -3.76
N HIS A 133 3.68 -17.94 -3.44
CA HIS A 133 3.95 -19.16 -4.20
C HIS A 133 2.98 -19.37 -5.37
N GLU A 134 1.81 -18.76 -5.29
CA GLU A 134 0.79 -18.70 -6.33
C GLU A 134 0.85 -17.38 -7.10
N MET A 135 0.24 -17.32 -8.29
CA MET A 135 0.00 -16.03 -8.95
C MET A 135 -1.10 -15.33 -8.16
N VAL A 136 -0.98 -14.02 -7.95
CA VAL A 136 -1.96 -13.26 -7.15
C VAL A 136 -3.42 -13.39 -7.63
N ASP A 137 -3.64 -13.54 -8.94
CA ASP A 137 -4.99 -13.74 -9.49
C ASP A 137 -5.59 -15.12 -9.15
N ASP A 138 -4.75 -16.09 -8.80
CA ASP A 138 -5.18 -17.43 -8.39
C ASP A 138 -5.47 -17.49 -6.87
N ILE A 139 -5.02 -16.49 -6.11
CA ILE A 139 -5.24 -16.40 -4.67
C ILE A 139 -6.68 -15.94 -4.39
N THR A 140 -7.40 -16.74 -3.61
CA THR A 140 -8.78 -16.41 -3.22
C THR A 140 -8.80 -15.39 -2.10
N PHE A 141 -9.11 -14.14 -2.42
CA PHE A 141 -9.19 -13.04 -1.44
C PHE A 141 -10.59 -12.40 -1.37
N LEU A 142 -11.05 -11.79 -2.46
CA LEU A 142 -12.38 -11.16 -2.55
C LEU A 142 -13.49 -12.20 -2.74
N ASP A 143 -13.75 -12.98 -1.70
CA ASP A 143 -14.71 -14.10 -1.72
C ASP A 143 -15.66 -14.11 -0.52
N LEU A 144 -16.82 -14.74 -0.72
CA LEU A 144 -17.82 -14.99 0.33
C LEU A 144 -17.28 -15.84 1.49
N SER A 145 -16.28 -16.69 1.23
CA SER A 145 -15.63 -17.49 2.27
C SER A 145 -14.63 -16.71 3.12
N ASN A 146 -14.29 -15.47 2.74
CA ASN A 146 -13.39 -14.58 3.47
C ASN A 146 -14.10 -13.31 3.96
N PRO A 147 -15.13 -13.43 4.81
CA PRO A 147 -15.91 -12.27 5.25
C PRO A 147 -15.12 -11.32 6.15
N THR A 148 -14.03 -11.76 6.77
CA THR A 148 -13.17 -10.89 7.58
C THR A 148 -12.38 -9.92 6.72
N GLY A 149 -12.22 -10.20 5.42
CA GLY A 149 -11.31 -9.45 4.56
C GLY A 149 -9.84 -9.75 4.86
N ALA A 150 -9.57 -10.92 5.43
CA ALA A 150 -8.22 -11.32 5.84
C ALA A 150 -7.28 -11.35 4.63
N GLU A 151 -6.19 -10.59 4.69
CA GLU A 151 -5.25 -10.51 3.59
C GLU A 151 -4.51 -11.85 3.41
N PRO A 152 -4.22 -12.25 2.16
CA PRO A 152 -3.40 -13.42 1.92
C PRO A 152 -2.01 -13.28 2.55
N ILE A 153 -1.65 -14.24 3.39
CA ILE A 153 -0.34 -14.28 4.04
C ILE A 153 0.71 -14.69 3.00
N PRO A 154 1.82 -13.95 2.86
CA PRO A 154 2.90 -14.33 1.95
C PRO A 154 3.62 -15.59 2.44
N ASP A 155 4.16 -16.35 1.49
CA ASP A 155 4.90 -17.60 1.75
C ASP A 155 6.36 -17.35 2.14
N ALA A 156 6.92 -16.21 1.70
CA ALA A 156 8.27 -15.78 2.03
C ALA A 156 8.42 -14.26 1.99
N PHE A 157 9.53 -13.77 2.54
CA PHE A 157 10.05 -12.42 2.32
C PHE A 157 11.32 -12.53 1.48
N LEU A 158 11.65 -11.54 0.66
CA LEU A 158 12.82 -11.58 -0.22
C LEU A 158 13.70 -10.35 0.02
N PHE A 159 15.01 -10.54 -0.15
CA PHE A 159 16.02 -9.50 -0.23
C PHE A 159 16.72 -9.58 -1.59
N ASN A 160 16.62 -8.54 -2.41
CA ASN A 160 17.08 -8.53 -3.80
C ASN A 160 16.55 -9.72 -4.62
N ASN A 161 15.24 -9.99 -4.51
CA ASN A 161 14.54 -11.10 -5.18
C ASN A 161 15.13 -12.48 -4.87
N SER A 162 15.66 -12.66 -3.66
CA SER A 162 16.25 -13.91 -3.19
C SER A 162 16.04 -14.04 -1.67
N VAL A 163 15.83 -15.25 -1.16
CA VAL A 163 16.04 -15.55 0.28
C VAL A 163 17.46 -16.05 0.57
N MET A 164 18.23 -16.28 -0.49
CA MET A 164 19.52 -16.95 -0.41
C MET A 164 20.65 -15.95 -0.23
N ASN A 165 21.13 -15.80 1.01
CA ASN A 165 22.47 -15.33 1.37
C ASN A 165 23.02 -14.19 0.48
N THR A 166 22.24 -13.13 0.25
CA THR A 166 22.73 -12.00 -0.55
C THR A 166 23.92 -11.36 0.16
N LYS A 167 25.01 -11.13 -0.57
CA LYS A 167 26.26 -10.57 -0.04
C LYS A 167 26.56 -9.24 -0.71
N LEU A 168 26.74 -8.20 0.09
CA LEU A 168 27.27 -6.91 -0.33
C LEU A 168 28.72 -6.84 0.13
N SER A 169 29.66 -7.00 -0.80
CA SER A 169 31.10 -6.95 -0.48
C SER A 169 31.54 -5.52 -0.22
N VAL A 170 32.29 -5.30 0.86
CA VAL A 170 32.75 -3.97 1.27
C VAL A 170 34.21 -3.94 1.71
N GLU A 171 34.82 -2.78 1.50
CA GLU A 171 36.14 -2.43 2.05
C GLU A 171 36.02 -1.84 3.46
N PRO A 172 36.97 -2.10 4.36
CA PRO A 172 36.98 -1.53 5.71
C PRO A 172 37.21 -0.01 5.69
N ASN A 173 36.71 0.70 6.71
CA ASN A 173 36.82 2.16 6.87
C ASN A 173 36.34 2.97 5.64
N THR A 174 35.36 2.45 4.93
CA THR A 174 34.79 3.04 3.72
C THR A 174 33.30 3.30 3.92
N THR A 175 32.85 4.47 3.47
CA THR A 175 31.44 4.88 3.49
C THR A 175 30.75 4.49 2.18
N TYR A 176 29.56 3.90 2.29
CA TYR A 176 28.72 3.49 1.15
C TYR A 176 27.33 4.12 1.29
N LEU A 177 26.67 4.32 0.15
CA LEU A 177 25.25 4.68 0.10
C LEU A 177 24.42 3.42 -0.11
N LEU A 178 23.45 3.17 0.76
CA LEU A 178 22.52 2.05 0.65
C LEU A 178 21.12 2.58 0.34
N ARG A 179 20.56 2.20 -0.81
CA ARG A 179 19.23 2.57 -1.25
C ARG A 179 18.28 1.40 -0.99
N VAL A 180 17.45 1.50 0.05
CA VAL A 180 16.50 0.46 0.47
C VAL A 180 15.11 0.83 0.00
N VAL A 181 14.46 -0.09 -0.73
CA VAL A 181 13.09 0.06 -1.25
C VAL A 181 12.26 -1.14 -0.84
N ASN A 182 11.07 -0.92 -0.25
CA ASN A 182 10.12 -2.01 -0.09
C ASN A 182 9.21 -2.09 -1.31
N THR A 183 9.44 -3.10 -2.14
CA THR A 183 8.66 -3.39 -3.35
C THR A 183 7.57 -4.44 -3.11
N GLY A 184 7.29 -4.78 -1.85
CA GLY A 184 6.28 -5.75 -1.42
C GLY A 184 4.86 -5.41 -1.87
N ALA A 185 3.97 -6.39 -1.79
CA ALA A 185 2.54 -6.22 -2.07
C ALA A 185 1.75 -5.84 -0.81
N PHE A 186 2.28 -6.17 0.37
CA PHE A 186 1.51 -6.15 1.61
C PHE A 186 2.32 -5.71 2.82
N ALA A 187 3.40 -6.43 3.14
CA ALA A 187 4.02 -6.31 4.46
C ALA A 187 5.09 -5.21 4.51
N ALA A 188 5.01 -4.39 5.55
CA ALA A 188 6.14 -3.58 5.96
C ALA A 188 7.28 -4.47 6.49
N GLN A 189 8.52 -3.96 6.40
CA GLN A 189 9.69 -4.65 6.93
C GLN A 189 10.57 -3.69 7.73
N TYR A 190 11.02 -4.17 8.88
CA TYR A 190 12.11 -3.55 9.63
C TYR A 190 13.45 -3.89 8.95
N PHE A 191 14.34 -2.93 8.86
CA PHE A 191 15.68 -3.11 8.28
C PHE A 191 16.76 -2.56 9.21
N TYR A 192 17.83 -3.33 9.42
CA TYR A 192 19.03 -2.85 10.12
C TYR A 192 20.31 -3.58 9.69
N ILE A 193 21.44 -3.02 10.09
CA ILE A 193 22.77 -3.58 9.85
C ILE A 193 23.38 -3.97 11.20
N GLU A 194 23.73 -5.24 11.38
CA GLU A 194 24.30 -5.76 12.63
C GLU A 194 25.53 -4.93 13.05
N ASP A 195 25.49 -4.42 14.28
CA ASP A 195 26.50 -3.55 14.88
C ASP A 195 26.88 -2.28 14.07
N HIS A 196 26.01 -1.77 13.21
CA HIS A 196 26.23 -0.50 12.50
C HIS A 196 25.02 0.43 12.64
N ASN A 197 25.28 1.68 12.99
CA ASN A 197 24.35 2.77 12.74
C ASN A 197 24.57 3.28 11.30
N PHE A 198 23.58 3.99 10.79
CA PHE A 198 23.63 4.65 9.50
C PHE A 198 22.96 6.02 9.59
N THR A 199 23.25 6.87 8.62
CA THR A 199 22.72 8.23 8.52
C THR A 199 21.72 8.29 7.38
N ILE A 200 20.47 8.61 7.67
CA ILE A 200 19.44 8.86 6.66
C ILE A 200 19.78 10.16 5.93
N VAL A 201 19.81 10.11 4.60
CA VAL A 201 20.10 11.26 3.74
C VAL A 201 19.02 11.52 2.69
N GLU A 202 18.12 10.57 2.47
CA GLU A 202 17.01 10.66 1.54
C GLU A 202 15.84 9.78 1.99
N VAL A 203 14.62 10.28 1.85
CA VAL A 203 13.38 9.47 1.89
C VAL A 203 12.54 9.77 0.67
N ASP A 204 12.11 8.74 -0.05
CA ASP A 204 11.22 8.86 -1.22
C ASP A 204 11.66 9.94 -2.26
N GLY A 205 12.97 10.08 -2.51
CA GLY A 205 13.50 11.12 -3.42
C GLY A 205 13.60 12.54 -2.83
N VAL A 206 13.30 12.72 -1.54
CA VAL A 206 13.52 13.97 -0.80
C VAL A 206 14.80 13.86 0.01
N PHE A 207 15.79 14.70 -0.29
CA PHE A 207 17.00 14.80 0.52
C PHE A 207 16.68 15.38 1.90
N THR A 208 17.26 14.82 2.95
CA THR A 208 17.03 15.22 4.34
C THR A 208 18.28 15.86 4.94
N GLU A 209 18.12 16.59 6.05
CA GLU A 209 19.24 16.76 6.97
C GLU A 209 19.71 15.38 7.48
N PRO A 210 21.02 15.20 7.75
CA PRO A 210 21.54 13.92 8.20
C PRO A 210 21.00 13.55 9.58
N GLU A 211 20.33 12.41 9.69
CA GLU A 211 19.83 11.88 10.96
C GLU A 211 20.34 10.45 11.17
N GLU A 212 20.87 10.16 12.36
CA GLU A 212 21.34 8.82 12.71
C GLU A 212 20.19 7.91 13.08
N ALA A 213 20.21 6.69 12.53
CA ALA A 213 19.27 5.63 12.84
C ALA A 213 19.99 4.28 12.96
N SER A 214 19.37 3.38 13.73
CA SER A 214 19.81 1.99 13.88
C SER A 214 18.86 1.02 13.18
N ILE A 215 17.56 1.31 13.15
CA ILE A 215 16.51 0.48 12.55
C ILE A 215 15.57 1.38 11.75
N LEU A 216 15.26 0.96 10.52
CA LEU A 216 14.23 1.57 9.68
C LEU A 216 12.95 0.74 9.73
N TYR A 217 11.79 1.41 9.72
CA TYR A 217 10.52 0.82 9.31
C TYR A 217 10.28 1.19 7.85
N VAL A 218 10.29 0.20 6.97
CA VAL A 218 10.11 0.41 5.53
C VAL A 218 8.76 -0.16 5.12
N ALA A 219 7.74 0.70 5.10
CA ALA A 219 6.43 0.32 4.60
C ALA A 219 6.48 0.02 3.10
N VAL A 220 5.50 -0.72 2.59
CA VAL A 220 5.37 -0.95 1.14
C VAL A 220 5.44 0.39 0.41
N ALA A 221 6.20 0.41 -0.69
CA ALA A 221 6.46 1.55 -1.57
C ALA A 221 7.35 2.69 -1.01
N GLN A 222 7.75 2.62 0.25
CA GLN A 222 8.71 3.56 0.83
C GLN A 222 10.15 3.23 0.43
N ARG A 223 10.97 4.29 0.39
CA ARG A 223 12.40 4.26 0.08
C ARG A 223 13.18 5.08 1.09
N TYR A 224 14.36 4.58 1.45
CA TYR A 224 15.35 5.28 2.25
C TYR A 224 16.71 5.15 1.58
N SER A 225 17.45 6.26 1.46
CA SER A 225 18.88 6.20 1.19
C SER A 225 19.64 6.53 2.46
N VAL A 226 20.56 5.64 2.84
CA VAL A 226 21.35 5.79 4.07
C VAL A 226 22.84 5.68 3.79
N LEU A 227 23.63 6.52 4.44
CA LEU A 227 25.08 6.39 4.47
C LEU A 227 25.48 5.51 5.65
N PHE A 228 26.31 4.50 5.42
CA PHE A 228 26.91 3.73 6.50
C PHE A 228 28.42 3.63 6.30
N THR A 229 29.17 3.72 7.41
CA THR A 229 30.63 3.61 7.39
C THR A 229 31.05 2.27 7.95
N THR A 230 31.82 1.53 7.17
CA THR A 230 32.31 0.21 7.56
C THR A 230 33.41 0.29 8.62
N LYS A 231 33.54 -0.77 9.41
CA LYS A 231 34.52 -0.88 10.48
C LYS A 231 35.93 -1.15 9.95
N ALA A 232 36.94 -0.87 10.79
CA ALA A 232 38.33 -1.16 10.46
C ALA A 232 38.67 -2.65 10.44
N SER A 233 37.98 -3.46 11.26
CA SER A 233 38.28 -4.89 11.41
C SER A 233 37.58 -5.72 10.33
N THR A 234 38.35 -6.53 9.60
CA THR A 234 37.85 -7.50 8.61
C THR A 234 37.78 -8.93 9.17
N THR A 235 37.73 -9.08 10.49
CA THR A 235 37.76 -10.39 11.16
C THR A 235 36.44 -11.17 11.06
N ARG A 236 35.32 -10.49 10.79
CA ARG A 236 33.99 -11.09 10.67
C ARG A 236 33.16 -10.37 9.61
N ASN A 237 32.12 -11.05 9.14
CA ASN A 237 31.03 -10.46 8.36
C ASN A 237 29.89 -10.03 9.31
N TYR A 238 29.02 -9.15 8.82
CA TYR A 238 27.90 -8.58 9.59
C TYR A 238 26.58 -8.87 8.88
N GLY A 239 25.53 -9.09 9.65
CA GLY A 239 24.18 -9.30 9.13
C GLY A 239 23.55 -8.03 8.56
N LEU A 240 22.96 -8.13 7.37
CA LEU A 240 21.94 -7.21 6.86
C LEU A 240 20.59 -7.85 7.14
N VAL A 241 19.87 -7.33 8.11
CA VAL A 241 18.71 -8.03 8.69
C VAL A 241 17.43 -7.35 8.26
N THR A 242 16.47 -8.17 7.82
CA THR A 242 15.08 -7.75 7.62
C THR A 242 14.14 -8.55 8.52
N ILE A 243 13.09 -7.89 9.01
CA ILE A 243 12.05 -8.53 9.83
C ILE A 243 10.70 -8.04 9.30
N ALA A 244 9.82 -8.95 8.90
CA ALA A 244 8.47 -8.61 8.49
C ALA A 244 7.64 -8.11 9.69
N ASP A 245 6.81 -7.10 9.44
CA ASP A 245 5.84 -6.65 10.42
C ASP A 245 4.71 -7.68 10.57
N GLN A 246 4.80 -8.46 11.64
CA GLN A 246 3.84 -9.51 11.95
C GLN A 246 2.47 -8.97 12.38
N VAL A 247 2.36 -7.71 12.80
CA VAL A 247 1.08 -7.14 13.27
C VAL A 247 0.09 -7.00 12.12
N LEU A 248 0.59 -6.83 10.90
CA LEU A 248 -0.21 -6.82 9.68
C LEU A 248 -0.72 -8.23 9.29
N LEU A 249 -0.16 -9.31 9.83
CA LEU A 249 -0.54 -10.66 9.46
C LEU A 249 -1.65 -11.19 10.38
N ASP A 250 -2.81 -11.52 9.82
CA ASP A 250 -3.94 -12.09 10.60
C ASP A 250 -3.58 -13.36 11.35
N THR A 251 -2.74 -14.20 10.74
CA THR A 251 -2.16 -15.39 11.37
C THR A 251 -0.73 -15.56 10.90
N ILE A 252 0.08 -16.29 11.69
CA ILE A 252 1.48 -16.55 11.36
C ILE A 252 1.65 -18.07 11.23
N PRO A 253 1.80 -18.61 10.01
CA PRO A 253 2.06 -20.02 9.80
C PRO A 253 3.42 -20.44 10.41
N ASP A 254 3.50 -21.61 11.03
CA ASP A 254 4.74 -22.13 11.65
C ASP A 254 5.93 -22.20 10.68
N ALA A 255 5.66 -22.37 9.39
CA ALA A 255 6.68 -22.47 8.35
C ALA A 255 7.19 -21.09 7.86
N LEU A 256 6.45 -20.01 8.11
CA LEU A 256 6.78 -18.68 7.62
C LEU A 256 7.95 -18.11 8.42
N ARG A 257 9.03 -17.77 7.72
CA ARG A 257 10.19 -17.10 8.34
C ARG A 257 10.03 -15.59 8.24
N LEU A 258 9.72 -14.98 9.38
CA LEU A 258 9.52 -13.53 9.47
C LEU A 258 10.81 -12.73 9.42
N ASN A 259 11.95 -13.32 9.80
CA ASN A 259 13.24 -12.65 9.76
C ASN A 259 14.18 -13.29 8.73
N GLN A 260 15.04 -12.46 8.15
CA GLN A 260 16.08 -12.89 7.22
C GLN A 260 17.40 -12.20 7.52
N THR A 261 18.49 -12.96 7.35
CA THR A 261 19.85 -12.45 7.49
C THR A 261 20.57 -12.58 6.16
N ASN A 262 20.87 -11.43 5.58
CA ASN A 262 21.78 -11.24 4.44
C ASN A 262 23.12 -10.71 4.98
N TRP A 263 24.10 -10.41 4.12
CA TRP A 263 25.47 -10.22 4.56
C TRP A 263 26.14 -8.97 4.00
N LEU A 264 26.70 -8.20 4.91
CA LEU A 264 27.75 -7.24 4.62
C LEU A 264 29.10 -7.98 4.71
N GLU A 265 29.69 -8.29 3.56
CA GLU A 265 30.88 -9.14 3.44
C GLU A 265 32.17 -8.29 3.52
N TYR A 266 32.84 -8.35 4.67
CA TYR A 266 34.16 -7.78 4.89
C TYR A 266 35.27 -8.76 4.52
N ASN A 267 35.02 -10.06 4.67
CA ASN A 267 36.00 -11.10 4.46
C ASN A 267 35.32 -12.39 3.97
N PRO A 268 35.55 -12.80 2.72
CA PRO A 268 34.93 -14.00 2.14
C PRO A 268 35.38 -15.31 2.80
N SER A 269 36.48 -15.29 3.58
CA SER A 269 36.98 -16.44 4.34
C SER A 269 36.47 -16.50 5.78
N ALA A 270 35.82 -15.44 6.27
CA ALA A 270 35.21 -15.43 7.59
C ALA A 270 33.83 -16.13 7.57
N ALA A 271 33.34 -16.53 8.74
CA ALA A 271 32.03 -17.14 8.88
C ALA A 271 30.89 -16.15 8.57
N PHE A 272 29.77 -16.70 8.11
CA PHE A 272 28.49 -16.01 7.89
C PHE A 272 27.50 -16.53 8.93
N ASP A 273 27.73 -16.18 10.20
CA ASP A 273 27.01 -16.71 11.35
C ASP A 273 25.65 -15.99 11.51
N PRO A 274 24.51 -16.66 11.24
CA PRO A 274 23.20 -16.01 11.23
C PRO A 274 22.95 -15.20 12.50
N VAL A 275 22.48 -13.97 12.35
CA VAL A 275 22.06 -13.15 13.48
C VAL A 275 20.87 -13.86 14.13
N ASN A 276 20.96 -14.14 15.43
CA ASN A 276 19.86 -14.72 16.18
C ASN A 276 18.87 -13.59 16.53
N VAL A 277 18.01 -13.27 15.59
CA VAL A 277 17.04 -12.18 15.72
C VAL A 277 15.80 -12.70 16.43
N THR A 278 15.53 -12.18 17.63
CA THR A 278 14.21 -12.33 18.25
C THR A 278 13.28 -11.25 17.71
N LEU A 279 12.00 -11.55 17.56
CA LEU A 279 10.99 -10.54 17.15
C LEU A 279 10.98 -9.35 18.14
N ASN A 280 11.29 -9.60 19.41
CA ASN A 280 11.39 -8.60 20.46
C ASN A 280 12.49 -7.54 20.23
N ILE A 281 13.47 -7.76 19.34
CA ILE A 281 14.53 -6.77 19.12
C ILE A 281 13.95 -5.43 18.62
N VAL A 282 12.82 -5.48 17.91
CA VAL A 282 12.07 -4.34 17.43
C VAL A 282 11.32 -3.64 18.57
N ASP A 283 10.80 -4.42 19.53
CA ASP A 283 10.15 -3.88 20.73
C ASP A 283 11.17 -3.21 21.66
N GLU A 284 12.39 -3.75 21.72
CA GLU A 284 13.49 -3.22 22.55
C GLU A 284 14.21 -2.03 21.89
N ASN A 285 14.21 -1.97 20.55
CA ASN A 285 14.80 -0.88 19.77
C ASN A 285 13.77 -0.41 18.73
N PRO A 286 12.97 0.61 19.04
CA PRO A 286 11.96 1.10 18.11
C PRO A 286 12.62 1.61 16.83
N ALA A 287 11.93 1.40 15.70
CA ALA A 287 12.32 1.97 14.43
C ALA A 287 12.34 3.50 14.49
N PHE A 288 13.20 4.10 13.67
CA PHE A 288 13.28 5.56 13.54
C PHE A 288 11.94 6.15 13.07
N ASP A 289 11.50 7.22 13.73
CA ASP A 289 10.28 7.94 13.39
C ASP A 289 10.54 8.94 12.25
N ASP A 290 10.17 8.56 11.02
CA ASP A 290 10.32 9.38 9.80
C ASP A 290 9.61 10.74 9.86
N TYR A 291 8.59 10.92 10.71
CA TYR A 291 7.91 12.22 10.91
C TYR A 291 8.87 13.30 11.40
N SER A 292 9.93 12.89 12.13
CA SER A 292 10.92 13.81 12.68
C SER A 292 11.97 14.31 11.67
N LEU A 293 12.03 13.74 10.46
CA LEU A 293 12.99 14.14 9.45
C LEU A 293 12.71 15.56 8.95
N VAL A 294 13.79 16.32 8.74
CA VAL A 294 13.72 17.67 8.15
C VAL A 294 14.25 17.60 6.72
N PRO A 295 13.47 18.01 5.70
CA PRO A 295 13.97 18.13 4.33
C PRO A 295 15.14 19.11 4.23
N TYR A 296 16.17 18.78 3.44
CA TYR A 296 17.39 19.56 3.34
C TYR A 296 17.18 20.98 2.79
N ASP A 297 16.22 21.13 1.87
CA ASP A 297 15.84 22.43 1.28
C ASP A 297 14.98 23.30 2.21
N LYS A 298 14.51 22.76 3.33
CA LYS A 298 13.72 23.45 4.36
C LYS A 298 12.53 24.21 3.77
N GLU A 299 11.76 23.56 2.89
CA GLU A 299 10.48 24.12 2.48
C GLU A 299 9.60 24.33 3.73
N PRO A 300 9.16 25.58 4.00
CA PRO A 300 8.36 25.85 5.18
C PRO A 300 6.99 25.20 5.06
N LEU A 301 6.37 24.94 6.22
CA LEU A 301 4.97 24.55 6.31
C LEU A 301 4.11 25.44 5.41
N PHE A 302 3.31 24.81 4.53
CA PHE A 302 2.37 25.54 3.69
C PHE A 302 1.37 26.34 4.53
N GLU A 303 0.88 27.43 3.95
CA GLU A 303 -0.13 28.29 4.58
C GLU A 303 -1.41 27.51 4.96
N ASN A 304 -2.35 28.19 5.63
CA ASN A 304 -3.62 27.56 5.95
C ASN A 304 -4.32 27.06 4.68
N PRO A 305 -4.91 25.85 4.71
CA PRO A 305 -5.45 25.22 3.52
C PRO A 305 -6.63 26.02 2.96
N SER A 306 -6.67 26.17 1.63
CA SER A 306 -7.84 26.66 0.90
C SER A 306 -8.90 25.57 0.72
N LYS A 307 -8.47 24.30 0.71
CA LYS A 307 -9.34 23.12 0.60
C LYS A 307 -8.93 22.06 1.63
N VAL A 308 -9.90 21.57 2.40
CA VAL A 308 -9.71 20.46 3.36
C VAL A 308 -10.53 19.26 2.88
N ILE A 309 -9.89 18.11 2.78
CA ILE A 309 -10.50 16.85 2.39
C ILE A 309 -10.37 15.86 3.55
N ASN A 310 -11.50 15.39 4.06
CA ASN A 310 -11.52 14.40 5.13
C ASN A 310 -11.77 13.02 4.52
N LEU A 311 -10.89 12.07 4.82
CA LEU A 311 -10.97 10.70 4.36
C LEU A 311 -10.91 9.76 5.56
N THR A 312 -12.01 9.05 5.78
CA THR A 312 -12.07 8.00 6.82
C THR A 312 -11.92 6.63 6.15
N VAL A 313 -10.87 5.91 6.52
CA VAL A 313 -10.61 4.54 6.10
C VAL A 313 -11.47 3.60 6.92
N SER A 314 -12.18 2.67 6.26
CA SER A 314 -12.83 1.56 6.92
C SER A 314 -12.84 0.31 6.06
N MET A 315 -12.93 -0.85 6.70
CA MET A 315 -13.12 -2.15 6.06
C MET A 315 -14.54 -2.64 6.33
N GLY A 316 -15.15 -3.33 5.38
CA GLY A 316 -16.53 -3.79 5.52
C GLY A 316 -16.98 -4.74 4.44
N ILE A 317 -18.23 -5.22 4.55
CA ILE A 317 -18.81 -6.20 3.64
C ILE A 317 -20.00 -5.57 2.91
N LEU A 318 -20.12 -5.81 1.60
CA LEU A 318 -21.27 -5.38 0.81
C LEU A 318 -22.29 -6.53 0.63
N GLU A 319 -23.45 -6.26 0.01
CA GLU A 319 -24.58 -7.19 -0.14
C GLU A 319 -24.19 -8.51 -0.84
N ASN A 320 -23.15 -8.48 -1.68
CA ASN A 320 -22.59 -9.69 -2.30
C ASN A 320 -21.76 -10.56 -1.33
N GLY A 321 -21.66 -10.14 -0.06
CA GLY A 321 -20.94 -10.81 1.03
C GLY A 321 -19.42 -10.80 0.91
N LYS A 322 -18.86 -10.03 -0.02
CA LYS A 322 -17.41 -9.88 -0.19
C LYS A 322 -16.86 -8.71 0.63
N PRO A 323 -15.60 -8.77 1.08
CA PRO A 323 -14.95 -7.67 1.78
C PRO A 323 -14.54 -6.54 0.82
N TYR A 324 -14.64 -5.30 1.28
CA TYR A 324 -14.29 -4.07 0.57
C TYR A 324 -13.65 -3.07 1.55
N ALA A 325 -12.92 -2.13 0.98
CA ALA A 325 -12.29 -1.03 1.67
C ALA A 325 -12.92 0.27 1.18
N PHE A 326 -13.02 1.24 2.08
CA PHE A 326 -13.81 2.44 1.87
C PHE A 326 -13.04 3.69 2.26
N PHE A 327 -13.28 4.75 1.50
CA PHE A 327 -13.18 6.11 2.03
C PHE A 327 -14.59 6.64 2.25
N ASN A 328 -14.90 7.12 3.46
CA ASN A 328 -16.19 7.76 3.76
C ASN A 328 -17.41 6.92 3.32
N ASP A 329 -17.40 5.62 3.65
CA ASP A 329 -18.42 4.62 3.26
C ASP A 329 -18.54 4.35 1.74
N GLN A 330 -17.57 4.81 0.95
CA GLN A 330 -17.51 4.60 -0.50
C GLN A 330 -16.26 3.83 -0.93
N THR A 331 -16.50 2.71 -1.63
CA THR A 331 -15.43 1.89 -2.23
C THR A 331 -15.16 2.34 -3.66
N TYR A 332 -13.89 2.45 -4.03
CA TYR A 332 -13.50 2.85 -5.37
C TYR A 332 -13.96 1.82 -6.41
N THR A 333 -14.68 2.31 -7.42
CA THR A 333 -15.09 1.52 -8.59
C THR A 333 -14.56 2.20 -9.84
N ARG A 334 -13.77 1.46 -10.63
CA ARG A 334 -13.16 1.98 -11.86
C ARG A 334 -14.24 2.54 -12.80
N PRO A 335 -14.03 3.74 -13.37
CA PRO A 335 -14.93 4.31 -14.37
C PRO A 335 -14.85 3.52 -15.69
N LYS A 336 -15.78 3.78 -16.63
CA LYS A 336 -15.72 3.20 -17.99
C LYS A 336 -14.71 3.89 -18.89
N VAL A 337 -14.38 5.14 -18.58
CA VAL A 337 -13.41 5.99 -19.30
C VAL A 337 -12.32 6.37 -18.31
N PRO A 338 -11.03 6.25 -18.66
CA PRO A 338 -9.95 6.74 -17.80
C PRO A 338 -10.18 8.19 -17.37
N SER A 339 -10.02 8.48 -16.07
CA SER A 339 -10.33 9.80 -15.50
C SER A 339 -9.61 10.96 -16.20
N LEU A 340 -8.37 10.76 -16.66
CA LEU A 340 -7.64 11.75 -17.47
C LEU A 340 -8.35 12.02 -18.80
N TYR A 341 -8.82 10.99 -19.49
CA TYR A 341 -9.50 11.16 -20.77
C TYR A 341 -10.90 11.77 -20.59
N THR A 342 -11.56 11.49 -19.48
CA THR A 342 -12.75 12.23 -19.05
C THR A 342 -12.44 13.72 -18.89
N ALA A 343 -11.41 14.06 -18.11
CA ALA A 343 -11.02 15.44 -17.89
C ALA A 343 -10.68 16.17 -19.20
N LEU A 344 -9.99 15.52 -20.13
CA LEU A 344 -9.60 16.11 -21.42
C LEU A 344 -10.77 16.23 -22.43
N SER A 345 -11.86 15.48 -22.25
CA SER A 345 -12.98 15.45 -23.20
C SER A 345 -14.28 16.07 -22.67
N ALA A 346 -14.38 16.35 -21.37
CA ALA A 346 -15.53 16.97 -20.74
C ALA A 346 -15.64 18.50 -20.99
N GLY A 347 -14.62 19.14 -21.53
CA GLY A 347 -14.60 20.59 -21.76
C GLY A 347 -14.67 21.37 -20.45
N GLU A 348 -15.51 22.41 -20.38
CA GLU A 348 -15.67 23.23 -19.17
C GLU A 348 -16.26 22.44 -17.98
N GLU A 349 -17.02 21.36 -18.23
CA GLU A 349 -17.59 20.51 -17.18
C GLU A 349 -16.52 19.66 -16.46
N ALA A 350 -15.26 19.67 -16.91
CA ALA A 350 -14.18 18.95 -16.25
C ALA A 350 -13.93 19.45 -14.80
N VAL A 351 -14.42 20.63 -14.43
CA VAL A 351 -14.35 21.13 -13.04
C VAL A 351 -15.43 20.55 -12.11
N ASN A 352 -16.39 19.81 -12.66
CA ASN A 352 -17.50 19.24 -11.91
C ASN A 352 -17.16 17.79 -11.51
N GLU A 353 -17.01 17.54 -10.20
CA GLU A 353 -16.65 16.22 -9.66
C GLU A 353 -17.56 15.08 -10.17
N ALA A 354 -18.85 15.38 -10.45
CA ALA A 354 -19.80 14.40 -10.95
C ALA A 354 -19.40 13.75 -12.28
N VAL A 355 -18.66 14.43 -13.17
CA VAL A 355 -18.28 13.86 -14.47
C VAL A 355 -17.34 12.66 -14.33
N TYR A 356 -16.63 12.59 -13.20
CA TYR A 356 -15.69 11.51 -12.89
C TYR A 356 -16.37 10.30 -12.25
N GLY A 357 -17.68 10.38 -11.97
CA GLY A 357 -18.50 9.26 -11.50
C GLY A 357 -18.72 9.27 -10.00
N ASP A 358 -19.82 8.64 -9.57
CA ASP A 358 -20.25 8.65 -8.17
C ASP A 358 -19.38 7.75 -7.29
N TYR A 359 -18.59 6.85 -7.88
CA TYR A 359 -17.88 5.77 -7.18
C TYR A 359 -16.36 5.81 -7.33
N THR A 360 -15.80 6.89 -7.87
CA THR A 360 -14.34 7.03 -8.05
C THR A 360 -13.64 7.82 -6.95
N ASN A 361 -14.37 8.29 -5.92
CA ASN A 361 -13.83 9.15 -4.87
C ASN A 361 -13.08 10.35 -5.49
N ALA A 362 -13.75 11.04 -6.42
CA ALA A 362 -13.16 12.12 -7.20
C ALA A 362 -13.20 13.46 -6.46
N PHE A 363 -12.05 14.14 -6.40
CA PHE A 363 -11.91 15.47 -5.83
C PHE A 363 -11.30 16.42 -6.86
N VAL A 364 -12.02 17.46 -7.28
CA VAL A 364 -11.50 18.47 -8.21
C VAL A 364 -10.82 19.59 -7.44
N LEU A 365 -9.58 19.90 -7.78
CA LEU A 365 -8.78 20.95 -7.13
C LEU A 365 -8.60 22.15 -8.07
N ASN A 366 -8.66 23.36 -7.53
CA ASN A 366 -8.28 24.53 -8.31
C ASN A 366 -6.75 24.62 -8.39
N HIS A 367 -6.27 25.31 -9.43
CA HIS A 367 -4.85 25.59 -9.55
C HIS A 367 -4.36 26.41 -8.34
N LEU A 368 -3.29 25.92 -7.70
CA LEU A 368 -2.65 26.47 -6.52
C LEU A 368 -3.49 26.44 -5.23
N ASP A 369 -4.52 25.59 -5.16
CA ASP A 369 -5.12 25.27 -3.87
C ASP A 369 -4.05 24.70 -2.94
N VAL A 370 -4.01 25.21 -1.69
CA VAL A 370 -3.29 24.53 -0.60
C VAL A 370 -4.26 23.51 -0.04
N VAL A 371 -4.00 22.24 -0.33
CA VAL A 371 -4.88 21.13 0.01
C VAL A 371 -4.38 20.47 1.29
N GLU A 372 -5.26 20.33 2.26
CA GLU A 372 -5.03 19.51 3.46
C GLU A 372 -5.89 18.25 3.37
N VAL A 373 -5.26 17.08 3.47
CA VAL A 373 -5.95 15.80 3.55
C VAL A 373 -5.82 15.27 4.97
N VAL A 374 -6.96 15.14 5.64
CA VAL A 374 -7.06 14.55 6.98
C VAL A 374 -7.49 13.11 6.82
N LEU A 375 -6.60 12.17 7.13
CA LEU A 375 -6.89 10.75 7.14
C LEU A 375 -7.19 10.27 8.56
N THR A 376 -8.32 9.59 8.73
CA THR A 376 -8.67 8.88 9.95
C THR A 376 -8.76 7.39 9.67
N ASN A 377 -8.12 6.58 10.51
CA ASN A 377 -8.17 5.13 10.39
C ASN A 377 -9.25 4.55 11.29
N ASN A 378 -10.30 3.96 10.73
CA ASN A 378 -11.25 3.14 11.49
C ASN A 378 -10.95 1.64 11.38
N ASP A 379 -9.74 1.28 10.96
CA ASP A 379 -9.25 -0.09 10.88
C ASP A 379 -8.11 -0.34 11.88
N GLY A 380 -8.02 -1.60 12.33
CA GLY A 380 -7.00 -2.08 13.27
C GLY A 380 -5.63 -2.35 12.62
N GLY A 381 -5.56 -2.35 11.28
CA GLY A 381 -4.33 -2.43 10.51
C GLY A 381 -3.70 -1.07 10.25
N SER A 382 -2.44 -1.06 9.82
CA SER A 382 -1.76 0.14 9.32
C SER A 382 -1.80 0.18 7.80
N HIS A 383 -1.83 1.37 7.20
CA HIS A 383 -1.98 1.53 5.75
C HIS A 383 -0.94 2.50 5.18
N PRO A 384 -0.03 2.06 4.29
CA PRO A 384 0.83 2.97 3.55
C PRO A 384 0.02 3.67 2.46
N PHE A 385 -0.26 4.96 2.61
CA PHE A 385 -0.92 5.78 1.60
C PHE A 385 0.10 6.46 0.69
N HIS A 386 -0.07 6.22 -0.61
CA HIS A 386 0.72 6.84 -1.67
C HIS A 386 -0.11 7.90 -2.40
N TYR A 387 0.53 9.03 -2.73
CA TYR A 387 -0.04 10.04 -3.61
C TYR A 387 0.82 10.21 -4.86
N HIS A 388 0.20 10.06 -6.03
CA HIS A 388 0.86 10.28 -7.31
C HIS A 388 1.11 11.77 -7.55
N GLY A 389 2.12 12.09 -8.36
CA GLY A 389 2.35 13.44 -8.87
C GLY A 389 2.97 14.45 -7.89
N HIS A 390 3.10 14.10 -6.60
CA HIS A 390 3.48 15.03 -5.54
C HIS A 390 4.30 14.36 -4.44
N ASN A 391 5.22 15.13 -3.86
CA ASN A 391 5.65 14.93 -2.47
C ASN A 391 4.83 15.87 -1.59
N PHE A 392 4.17 15.32 -0.57
CA PHE A 392 3.34 16.09 0.36
C PHE A 392 4.04 16.28 1.71
N GLN A 393 3.69 17.36 2.42
CA GLN A 393 4.14 17.64 3.78
C GLN A 393 3.34 16.81 4.79
N LEU A 394 3.99 15.96 5.58
CA LEU A 394 3.38 15.29 6.73
C LEU A 394 3.41 16.22 7.94
N ILE A 395 2.25 16.78 8.31
CA ILE A 395 2.17 17.82 9.34
C ILE A 395 1.65 17.31 10.68
N SER A 396 1.02 16.13 10.69
CA SER A 396 0.59 15.44 11.90
C SER A 396 0.47 13.94 11.64
N ARG A 397 0.82 13.13 12.65
CA ARG A 397 0.54 11.70 12.71
C ARG A 397 0.34 11.29 14.17
N SER A 398 -0.64 10.43 14.43
CA SER A 398 -0.86 9.88 15.77
C SER A 398 -1.51 8.50 15.70
N PRO A 399 -0.95 7.47 16.38
CA PRO A 399 0.33 7.47 17.09
C PRO A 399 1.56 7.62 16.19
N SER A 400 2.68 8.05 16.77
CA SER A 400 4.00 8.08 16.11
C SER A 400 4.57 6.68 15.90
N TYR A 401 5.52 6.54 14.98
CA TYR A 401 6.33 5.32 14.93
C TYR A 401 7.09 5.10 16.24
N GLY A 402 7.28 3.83 16.60
CA GLY A 402 7.94 3.41 17.82
C GLY A 402 7.05 2.52 18.69
N GLU A 403 7.31 2.51 20.00
CA GLU A 403 6.67 1.62 20.97
C GLU A 403 5.12 1.70 20.93
N ASP A 404 4.58 2.90 20.76
CA ASP A 404 3.13 3.15 20.80
C ASP A 404 2.43 3.03 19.43
N PHE A 405 3.15 2.72 18.34
CA PHE A 405 2.61 2.76 16.97
C PHE A 405 1.36 1.85 16.80
N TYR A 406 1.39 0.68 17.43
CA TYR A 406 0.30 -0.30 17.41
C TYR A 406 -0.60 -0.26 18.66
N SER A 407 -0.40 0.69 19.57
CA SER A 407 -1.10 0.75 20.86
C SER A 407 -2.61 0.92 20.76
N LEU A 408 -3.09 1.50 19.65
CA LEU A 408 -4.51 1.77 19.43
C LEU A 408 -5.22 0.69 18.60
N LYS A 409 -4.54 -0.35 18.10
CA LYS A 409 -5.12 -1.31 17.13
C LYS A 409 -6.45 -1.94 17.54
N ASP A 410 -6.64 -2.18 18.84
CA ASP A 410 -7.84 -2.81 19.41
C ASP A 410 -8.85 -1.78 19.96
N ASN A 411 -8.63 -0.49 19.69
CA ASN A 411 -9.53 0.56 20.14
C ASN A 411 -10.86 0.48 19.38
N VAL A 412 -11.97 0.64 20.08
CA VAL A 412 -13.30 0.66 19.44
C VAL A 412 -13.70 2.06 18.97
N ASN A 413 -13.01 3.09 19.44
CA ASN A 413 -13.22 4.49 19.07
C ASN A 413 -11.95 5.05 18.43
N PRO A 414 -11.89 5.06 17.08
CA PRO A 414 -10.81 5.68 16.32
C PRO A 414 -10.48 7.09 16.81
N GLN A 415 -9.19 7.42 16.86
CA GLN A 415 -8.73 8.74 17.25
C GLN A 415 -8.62 9.64 16.02
N ALA A 416 -9.73 10.28 15.63
CA ALA A 416 -9.73 11.28 14.58
C ALA A 416 -8.88 12.51 14.96
N PHE A 417 -8.32 13.17 13.95
CA PHE A 417 -7.62 14.44 14.14
C PHE A 417 -8.59 15.54 14.61
N ASP A 418 -8.23 16.27 15.67
CA ASP A 418 -8.97 17.44 16.15
C ASP A 418 -8.22 18.73 15.79
N PRO A 419 -8.72 19.56 14.85
CA PRO A 419 -8.07 20.81 14.46
C PRO A 419 -8.06 21.86 15.58
N ASN A 420 -8.79 21.67 16.68
CA ASN A 420 -8.78 22.56 17.84
C ASN A 420 -7.92 22.03 19.00
N ASN A 421 -7.46 20.78 18.93
CA ASN A 421 -6.72 20.12 20.00
C ASN A 421 -5.63 19.21 19.43
N HIS A 422 -4.61 19.82 18.84
CA HIS A 422 -3.44 19.15 18.30
C HIS A 422 -2.15 19.82 18.75
N THR A 423 -1.03 19.09 18.66
CA THR A 423 0.30 19.66 18.85
C THR A 423 0.62 20.65 17.73
N ALA A 424 1.47 21.64 18.01
CA ALA A 424 1.92 22.57 16.98
C ALA A 424 2.54 21.81 15.81
N PHE A 425 2.18 22.21 14.58
CA PHE A 425 2.77 21.65 13.37
C PHE A 425 4.26 22.03 13.26
N PRO A 426 5.09 21.17 12.64
CA PRO A 426 6.50 21.47 12.43
C PRO A 426 6.68 22.68 11.50
N GLU A 427 7.73 23.48 11.74
CA GLU A 427 8.08 24.62 10.88
C GLU A 427 8.52 24.17 9.48
N TYR A 428 9.24 23.07 9.41
CA TYR A 428 9.71 22.40 8.20
C TYR A 428 9.24 20.95 8.23
N PRO A 429 7.99 20.66 7.81
CA PRO A 429 7.45 19.31 7.85
C PRO A 429 8.25 18.36 6.96
N MET A 430 8.38 17.10 7.38
CA MET A 430 8.87 16.03 6.51
C MET A 430 8.04 15.97 5.22
N ARG A 431 8.69 15.74 4.08
CA ARG A 431 8.02 15.54 2.78
C ARG A 431 8.38 14.19 2.18
N ARG A 432 7.39 13.51 1.61
CA ARG A 432 7.53 12.24 0.89
C ARG A 432 6.28 11.92 0.07
N ASP A 433 6.29 10.83 -0.70
CA ASP A 433 5.13 10.39 -1.49
C ASP A 433 4.38 9.18 -0.88
N VAL A 434 4.91 8.51 0.15
CA VAL A 434 4.20 7.44 0.88
C VAL A 434 4.27 7.63 2.39
N VAL A 435 3.13 7.71 3.09
CA VAL A 435 3.08 7.75 4.57
C VAL A 435 2.19 6.66 5.14
N VAL A 436 2.55 6.12 6.30
CA VAL A 436 1.70 5.12 6.95
C VAL A 436 0.71 5.77 7.88
N LEU A 437 -0.57 5.53 7.60
CA LEU A 437 -1.68 5.77 8.50
C LEU A 437 -1.65 4.72 9.62
N PRO A 438 -1.44 5.13 10.88
CA PRO A 438 -1.36 4.20 11.99
C PRO A 438 -2.72 3.56 12.32
N PRO A 439 -2.73 2.36 12.92
CA PRO A 439 -3.94 1.67 13.36
C PRO A 439 -4.83 2.54 14.25
N MET A 440 -6.12 2.60 13.94
CA MET A 440 -7.13 3.32 14.74
C MET A 440 -6.79 4.81 15.02
N GLY A 441 -5.83 5.37 14.30
CA GLY A 441 -5.26 6.70 14.52
C GLY A 441 -5.60 7.67 13.39
N ASN A 442 -4.73 8.67 13.20
CA ASN A 442 -4.88 9.67 12.14
C ASN A 442 -3.54 10.16 11.62
N LEU A 443 -3.58 10.78 10.44
CA LEU A 443 -2.51 11.64 9.95
C LEU A 443 -3.08 12.79 9.11
N VAL A 444 -2.28 13.84 8.94
CA VAL A 444 -2.64 15.01 8.15
C VAL A 444 -1.49 15.36 7.22
N ILE A 445 -1.79 15.46 5.92
CA ILE A 445 -0.84 15.87 4.89
C ILE A 445 -1.27 17.18 4.23
N ARG A 446 -0.31 17.97 3.76
CA ARG A 446 -0.55 19.16 2.93
C ARG A 446 0.25 19.12 1.63
N PHE A 447 -0.35 19.59 0.55
CA PHE A 447 0.34 19.84 -0.72
C PHE A 447 -0.28 21.02 -1.44
N VAL A 448 0.43 21.53 -2.45
CA VAL A 448 -0.09 22.59 -3.33
C VAL A 448 -0.48 21.96 -4.65
N ALA A 449 -1.68 22.27 -5.14
CA ALA A 449 -2.18 21.87 -6.44
C ALA A 449 -1.48 22.65 -7.59
N ASN A 450 -0.16 22.43 -7.76
CA ASN A 450 0.70 23.08 -8.75
C ASN A 450 1.13 22.20 -9.95
N ASN A 451 0.66 20.97 -10.04
CA ASN A 451 0.92 19.99 -11.09
C ASN A 451 -0.41 19.52 -11.75
N PRO A 452 -0.96 20.30 -12.70
CA PRO A 452 -2.23 19.97 -13.36
C PRO A 452 -2.23 18.56 -13.97
N GLY A 453 -3.18 17.72 -13.54
CA GLY A 453 -3.13 16.29 -13.79
C GLY A 453 -4.27 15.53 -13.10
N VAL A 454 -4.35 14.24 -13.36
CA VAL A 454 -5.19 13.29 -12.61
C VAL A 454 -4.28 12.37 -11.81
N TRP A 455 -4.40 12.40 -10.49
CA TRP A 455 -3.49 11.75 -9.56
C TRP A 455 -4.21 10.76 -8.67
N ALA A 456 -3.71 9.52 -8.62
CA ALA A 456 -4.22 8.51 -7.72
C ALA A 456 -3.75 8.77 -6.28
N PHE A 457 -4.65 8.59 -5.33
CA PHE A 457 -4.32 8.56 -3.90
C PHE A 457 -4.87 7.25 -3.32
N HIS A 458 -4.00 6.33 -2.90
CA HIS A 458 -4.45 5.00 -2.52
C HIS A 458 -3.55 4.34 -1.48
N CYS A 459 -4.11 3.33 -0.79
CA CYS A 459 -3.28 2.43 -0.01
C CYS A 459 -2.42 1.58 -0.95
N HIS A 460 -1.14 1.43 -0.62
CA HIS A 460 -0.18 0.66 -1.41
C HIS A 460 -0.10 -0.82 -0.98
N ILE A 461 -0.97 -1.25 -0.05
CA ILE A 461 -1.26 -2.67 0.13
C ILE A 461 -2.17 -3.08 -1.03
N ASP A 462 -1.68 -3.98 -1.89
CA ASP A 462 -2.35 -4.38 -3.12
C ASP A 462 -3.73 -4.99 -2.86
N TRP A 463 -3.86 -5.74 -1.78
CA TRP A 463 -5.14 -6.30 -1.32
C TRP A 463 -6.15 -5.20 -0.99
N HIS A 464 -5.72 -4.14 -0.31
CA HIS A 464 -6.58 -2.99 0.03
C HIS A 464 -6.93 -2.17 -1.21
N MET A 465 -5.98 -2.02 -2.14
CA MET A 465 -6.25 -1.39 -3.44
C MET A 465 -7.28 -2.21 -4.24
N GLN A 466 -7.18 -3.55 -4.25
CA GLN A 466 -8.17 -4.44 -4.88
C GLN A 466 -9.55 -4.34 -4.23
N GLN A 467 -9.60 -4.13 -2.91
CA GLN A 467 -10.81 -3.87 -2.14
C GLN A 467 -11.40 -2.46 -2.37
N GLY A 468 -10.69 -1.58 -3.08
CA GLY A 468 -11.17 -0.26 -3.48
C GLY A 468 -10.72 0.90 -2.59
N LEU A 469 -9.61 0.76 -1.84
CA LEU A 469 -9.06 1.83 -0.99
C LEU A 469 -8.29 2.87 -1.79
N ALA A 470 -9.01 3.62 -2.63
CA ALA A 470 -8.45 4.62 -3.53
C ALA A 470 -9.35 5.84 -3.71
N ALA A 471 -8.73 6.95 -4.06
CA ALA A 471 -9.33 8.21 -4.47
C ALA A 471 -8.63 8.76 -5.72
N THR A 472 -9.31 9.65 -6.42
CA THR A 472 -8.79 10.30 -7.63
C THR A 472 -8.83 11.82 -7.43
N PHE A 473 -7.67 12.45 -7.50
CA PHE A 473 -7.54 13.90 -7.41
C PHE A 473 -7.40 14.45 -8.82
N ILE A 474 -8.28 15.38 -9.20
CA ILE A 474 -8.30 16.02 -10.51
C ILE A 474 -7.84 17.45 -10.33
N GLU A 475 -6.60 17.70 -10.69
CA GLU A 475 -5.93 18.95 -10.39
C GLU A 475 -5.97 19.90 -11.56
N ALA A 476 -6.55 21.08 -11.34
CA ALA A 476 -6.61 22.17 -12.31
C ALA A 476 -6.99 21.70 -13.73
N PRO A 477 -8.13 20.99 -13.91
CA PRO A 477 -8.43 20.30 -15.17
C PRO A 477 -8.49 21.23 -16.38
N LEU A 478 -8.91 22.48 -16.20
CA LEU A 478 -8.92 23.50 -17.26
C LEU A 478 -7.53 24.02 -17.62
N GLU A 479 -6.57 24.01 -16.69
CA GLU A 479 -5.16 24.31 -17.00
C GLU A 479 -4.52 23.13 -17.72
N MET A 480 -4.75 21.91 -17.21
CA MET A 480 -4.29 20.67 -17.84
C MET A 480 -4.74 20.56 -19.31
N GLN A 481 -6.00 20.88 -19.62
CA GLN A 481 -6.52 20.87 -21.00
C GLN A 481 -5.77 21.81 -21.97
N LYS A 482 -5.06 22.83 -21.48
CA LYS A 482 -4.33 23.79 -22.33
C LYS A 482 -2.97 23.27 -22.77
N THR A 483 -2.35 22.39 -21.97
CA THR A 483 -0.96 21.99 -22.13
C THR A 483 -0.82 20.52 -22.49
N LEU A 484 -1.72 19.66 -22.01
CA LEU A 484 -1.62 18.22 -22.14
C LEU A 484 -2.20 17.73 -23.47
N SER A 485 -1.45 16.88 -24.17
CA SER A 485 -1.91 16.21 -25.38
C SER A 485 -1.59 14.72 -25.29
N VAL A 486 -2.60 13.88 -25.48
CA VAL A 486 -2.44 12.42 -25.42
C VAL A 486 -1.91 11.88 -26.76
N PRO A 487 -0.80 11.09 -26.76
CA PRO A 487 -0.26 10.47 -27.96
C PRO A 487 -1.20 9.45 -28.63
N ASP A 488 -1.02 9.21 -29.94
CA ASP A 488 -1.87 8.33 -30.73
C ASP A 488 -1.86 6.85 -30.27
N ASP A 489 -0.74 6.36 -29.73
CA ASP A 489 -0.59 5.00 -29.24
C ASP A 489 -1.38 4.76 -27.93
N HIS A 490 -1.62 5.78 -27.12
CA HIS A 490 -2.54 5.69 -25.97
C HIS A 490 -3.97 5.40 -26.45
N TYR A 491 -4.45 6.12 -27.47
CA TYR A 491 -5.75 5.86 -28.08
C TYR A 491 -5.79 4.51 -28.79
N ALA A 492 -4.67 4.05 -29.36
CA ALA A 492 -4.56 2.72 -29.94
C ALA A 492 -4.69 1.63 -28.86
N ALA A 493 -4.07 1.82 -27.69
CA ALA A 493 -4.22 0.92 -26.55
C ALA A 493 -5.69 0.84 -26.08
N CYS A 494 -6.39 1.98 -25.98
CA CYS A 494 -7.83 1.98 -25.67
C CYS A 494 -8.66 1.20 -26.69
N LYS A 495 -8.41 1.41 -27.98
CA LYS A 495 -9.12 0.68 -29.06
C LYS A 495 -8.84 -0.82 -28.99
N ALA A 496 -7.59 -1.22 -28.72
CA ALA A 496 -7.21 -2.62 -28.55
C ALA A 496 -7.89 -3.24 -27.31
N ALA A 497 -8.01 -2.48 -26.23
CA ALA A 497 -8.67 -2.89 -24.99
C ALA A 497 -10.20 -2.89 -25.07
N GLY A 498 -10.79 -2.28 -26.10
CA GLY A 498 -12.24 -2.04 -26.15
C GLY A 498 -12.75 -1.06 -25.10
N VAL A 499 -11.86 -0.18 -24.61
CA VAL A 499 -12.16 0.82 -23.57
C VAL A 499 -12.49 2.16 -24.23
N PRO A 500 -13.64 2.80 -23.93
CA PRO A 500 -13.92 4.15 -24.38
C PRO A 500 -12.94 5.17 -23.78
N TYR A 501 -12.56 6.17 -24.56
CA TYR A 501 -11.54 7.18 -24.20
C TYR A 501 -12.07 8.62 -24.27
N ALA A 502 -13.39 8.80 -24.19
CA ALA A 502 -14.02 10.12 -24.18
C ALA A 502 -15.38 10.08 -23.48
N GLY A 503 -15.80 11.22 -22.95
CA GLY A 503 -17.03 11.37 -22.18
C GLY A 503 -16.79 11.26 -20.68
N ASN A 504 -17.88 11.21 -19.92
CA ASN A 504 -17.82 11.05 -18.46
C ASN A 504 -17.50 9.61 -18.02
N ALA A 505 -17.52 9.34 -16.72
CA ALA A 505 -17.29 8.01 -16.16
C ALA A 505 -18.27 6.90 -16.64
N ALA A 506 -19.41 7.27 -17.22
CA ALA A 506 -20.36 6.36 -17.86
C ALA A 506 -20.10 6.17 -19.38
N ALA A 507 -19.10 6.84 -19.94
CA ALA A 507 -18.82 6.96 -21.38
C ALA A 507 -19.87 7.76 -22.18
N ASN A 508 -20.63 8.64 -21.51
CA ASN A 508 -21.56 9.55 -22.17
C ASN A 508 -20.84 10.80 -22.66
N THR A 509 -20.97 11.13 -23.95
CA THR A 509 -20.25 12.24 -24.61
C THR A 509 -21.14 13.41 -25.05
N LYS A 510 -22.47 13.28 -24.89
CA LYS A 510 -23.44 14.31 -25.31
C LYS A 510 -23.96 15.10 -24.12
N ASP A 511 -24.47 14.37 -23.13
CA ASP A 511 -24.84 14.90 -21.82
C ASP A 511 -23.78 14.40 -20.83
N ILE A 512 -22.81 15.25 -20.54
CA ILE A 512 -21.64 14.91 -19.71
C ILE A 512 -22.03 14.70 -18.24
N LEU A 513 -23.18 15.21 -17.79
CA LEU A 513 -23.67 15.03 -16.43
C LEU A 513 -24.57 13.80 -16.27
N ASP A 514 -24.95 13.15 -17.37
CA ASP A 514 -25.71 11.90 -17.31
C ASP A 514 -24.78 10.73 -16.97
N LEU A 515 -24.81 10.25 -15.74
CA LEU A 515 -24.06 9.06 -15.30
C LEU A 515 -24.82 7.74 -15.50
N SER A 516 -25.91 7.74 -16.28
CA SER A 516 -26.67 6.52 -16.56
C SER A 516 -25.77 5.45 -17.17
N GLY A 517 -25.70 4.30 -16.49
CA GLY A 517 -24.87 3.18 -16.91
C GLY A 517 -23.41 3.24 -16.48
N GLN A 518 -22.99 4.14 -15.59
CA GLN A 518 -21.68 4.04 -14.94
C GLN A 518 -21.51 2.68 -14.22
N ASN A 519 -20.26 2.31 -13.94
CA ASN A 519 -19.98 1.14 -13.12
C ASN A 519 -20.39 1.44 -11.67
N THR A 520 -21.01 0.47 -10.99
CA THR A 520 -21.45 0.61 -9.60
C THR A 520 -20.88 -0.52 -8.74
N PRO A 521 -20.50 -0.26 -7.49
CA PRO A 521 -20.13 -1.31 -6.56
C PRO A 521 -21.34 -2.18 -6.19
N ALA A 522 -21.09 -3.26 -5.45
CA ALA A 522 -22.17 -3.97 -4.77
C ALA A 522 -22.89 -3.01 -3.79
N ARG A 523 -24.16 -3.30 -3.48
CA ARG A 523 -24.92 -2.42 -2.58
C ARG A 523 -24.47 -2.58 -1.13
N PRO A 524 -24.62 -1.56 -0.28
CA PRO A 524 -24.47 -1.73 1.16
C PRO A 524 -25.44 -2.78 1.72
N LEU A 525 -25.05 -3.43 2.83
CA LEU A 525 -25.94 -4.34 3.55
C LEU A 525 -27.17 -3.58 4.07
N PRO A 526 -28.38 -4.18 4.02
CA PRO A 526 -29.57 -3.55 4.57
C PRO A 526 -29.44 -3.37 6.08
N ALA A 527 -29.86 -2.21 6.60
CA ALA A 527 -29.85 -1.96 8.03
C ALA A 527 -30.79 -2.92 8.77
N GLY A 528 -30.26 -3.62 9.79
CA GLY A 528 -31.04 -4.52 10.65
C GLY A 528 -31.31 -5.91 10.03
N PHE A 529 -32.22 -6.66 10.67
CA PHE A 529 -32.59 -7.99 10.17
C PHE A 529 -33.45 -7.88 8.91
N THR A 530 -33.12 -8.68 7.89
CA THR A 530 -34.03 -8.89 6.76
C THR A 530 -35.36 -9.46 7.26
N ALA A 531 -36.44 -9.32 6.50
CA ALA A 531 -37.74 -9.89 6.88
C ALA A 531 -37.65 -11.42 7.15
N ARG A 532 -36.81 -12.13 6.38
CA ARG A 532 -36.49 -13.54 6.63
C ARG A 532 -35.76 -13.74 7.95
N GLY A 533 -34.78 -12.89 8.26
CA GLY A 533 -34.07 -12.89 9.54
C GLY A 533 -35.00 -12.65 10.73
N ILE A 534 -35.93 -11.70 10.62
CA ILE A 534 -36.94 -11.44 11.66
C ILE A 534 -37.81 -12.68 11.87
N VAL A 535 -38.31 -13.30 10.80
CA VAL A 535 -39.11 -14.52 10.90
C VAL A 535 -38.31 -15.65 11.55
N ALA A 536 -37.07 -15.89 11.12
CA ALA A 536 -36.21 -16.92 11.69
C ALA A 536 -35.93 -16.69 13.19
N LEU A 537 -35.64 -15.43 13.58
CA LEU A 537 -35.42 -15.04 14.97
C LEU A 537 -36.66 -15.30 15.82
N VAL A 538 -37.84 -14.86 15.34
CA VAL A 538 -39.12 -15.05 16.05
C VAL A 538 -39.41 -16.54 16.27
N PHE A 539 -39.28 -17.38 15.24
CA PHE A 539 -39.53 -18.82 15.39
C PHE A 539 -38.48 -19.50 16.29
N SER A 540 -37.23 -19.06 16.25
CA SER A 540 -36.18 -19.55 17.15
C SER A 540 -36.49 -19.21 18.60
N CYS A 541 -36.93 -17.97 18.88
CA CYS A 541 -37.36 -17.56 20.21
C CYS A 541 -38.56 -18.38 20.70
N ILE A 542 -39.58 -18.60 19.85
CA ILE A 542 -40.75 -19.42 20.19
C ILE A 542 -40.30 -20.86 20.53
N ALA A 543 -39.44 -21.46 19.71
CA ALA A 543 -38.93 -22.81 19.96
C ALA A 543 -38.16 -22.89 21.28
N ALA A 544 -37.35 -21.89 21.61
CA ALA A 544 -36.62 -21.82 22.88
C ALA A 544 -37.59 -21.74 24.07
N PHE A 545 -38.60 -20.88 24.02
CA PHE A 545 -39.60 -20.77 25.09
C PHE A 545 -40.44 -22.03 25.25
N VAL A 546 -40.84 -22.67 24.14
CA VAL A 546 -41.56 -23.96 24.17
C VAL A 546 -40.67 -25.06 24.76
N GLY A 547 -39.39 -25.10 24.38
CA GLY A 547 -38.42 -26.05 24.93
C GLY A 547 -38.22 -25.88 26.43
N LEU A 548 -38.03 -24.64 26.90
CA LEU A 548 -37.95 -24.33 28.33
C LEU A 548 -39.22 -24.73 29.06
N ALA A 549 -40.40 -24.39 28.52
CA ALA A 549 -41.68 -24.77 29.12
C ALA A 549 -41.87 -26.29 29.20
N ALA A 550 -41.45 -27.03 28.17
CA ALA A 550 -41.51 -28.48 28.16
C ALA A 550 -40.55 -29.10 29.19
N ILE A 551 -39.33 -28.59 29.33
CA ILE A 551 -38.37 -29.02 30.36
C ILE A 551 -38.93 -28.75 31.75
N THR A 552 -39.48 -27.55 31.99
CA THR A 552 -40.07 -27.21 33.29
C THR A 552 -41.27 -28.11 33.59
N TRP A 553 -42.16 -28.33 32.63
CA TRP A 553 -43.30 -29.23 32.80
C TRP A 553 -42.84 -30.65 33.10
N TYR A 554 -41.94 -31.22 32.29
CA TYR A 554 -41.43 -32.57 32.51
C TYR A 554 -40.69 -32.71 33.84
N GLY A 555 -39.84 -31.73 34.20
CA GLY A 555 -39.11 -31.71 35.46
C GLY A 555 -39.99 -31.54 36.70
N MET A 556 -41.17 -30.93 36.55
CA MET A 556 -42.18 -30.83 37.61
C MET A 556 -43.13 -32.04 37.67
N ALA A 557 -43.07 -32.95 36.69
CA ALA A 557 -43.89 -34.16 36.71
C ALA A 557 -43.40 -35.10 37.82
N PRO A 558 -44.32 -35.68 38.62
CA PRO A 558 -43.92 -36.63 39.65
C PRO A 558 -43.32 -37.88 39.02
N LEU A 559 -42.16 -38.32 39.53
CA LEU A 559 -41.54 -39.57 39.15
C LEU A 559 -42.52 -40.73 39.34
N ASN A 560 -42.60 -41.63 38.37
CA ASN A 560 -43.41 -42.82 38.54
C ASN A 560 -42.81 -43.76 39.61
N ALA A 561 -43.59 -44.72 40.12
CA ALA A 561 -43.16 -45.58 41.23
C ALA A 561 -41.83 -46.32 40.94
N SER A 562 -41.60 -46.74 39.68
CA SER A 562 -40.37 -47.44 39.28
C SER A 562 -39.13 -46.53 39.22
N GLU A 563 -39.32 -45.25 38.91
CA GLU A 563 -38.27 -44.24 38.91
C GLU A 563 -37.94 -43.79 40.34
N GLN A 564 -38.96 -43.64 41.19
CA GLN A 564 -38.76 -43.39 42.62
C GLN A 564 -37.97 -44.51 43.28
N GLU A 565 -38.28 -45.79 42.99
CA GLU A 565 -37.51 -46.94 43.48
C GLU A 565 -36.05 -46.92 43.01
N ARG A 566 -35.79 -46.56 41.75
CA ARG A 566 -34.42 -46.44 41.21
C ARG A 566 -33.63 -45.30 41.86
N VAL A 567 -34.24 -44.14 42.08
CA VAL A 567 -33.60 -42.99 42.76
C VAL A 567 -33.32 -43.33 44.22
N VAL A 568 -34.23 -44.01 44.92
CA VAL A 568 -33.99 -44.49 46.28
C VAL A 568 -32.85 -45.53 46.29
N ALA A 569 -32.85 -46.49 45.35
CA ALA A 569 -31.79 -47.49 45.25
C ALA A 569 -30.40 -46.90 44.91
N SER A 570 -30.33 -45.83 44.11
CA SER A 570 -29.06 -45.15 43.81
C SER A 570 -28.56 -44.31 44.99
N THR A 571 -29.47 -43.70 45.75
CA THR A 571 -29.13 -42.87 46.92
C THR A 571 -28.69 -43.73 48.11
N VAL A 572 -29.23 -44.94 48.25
CA VAL A 572 -28.80 -45.93 49.26
C VAL A 572 -27.43 -46.51 48.91
N ARG A 573 -27.12 -46.72 47.62
CA ARG A 573 -25.79 -47.22 47.21
C ARG A 573 -24.64 -46.26 47.47
N THR A 574 -24.88 -44.95 47.50
CA THR A 574 -23.85 -43.93 47.80
C THR A 574 -23.69 -43.64 49.29
N ALA A 575 -24.50 -44.24 50.16
CA ALA A 575 -24.41 -44.08 51.61
C ALA A 575 -23.66 -45.24 52.30
N ASP A 576 -23.36 -46.32 51.56
CA ASP A 576 -22.64 -47.51 52.02
C ASP A 576 -21.24 -47.68 51.35
N GLU A 577 -20.74 -46.64 50.66
CA GLU A 577 -19.31 -46.39 50.39
C GLU A 577 -18.90 -45.11 51.11
#